data_AF-A0A1V2TI49-F1
#
_entry.id   AF-A0A1V2TI49-F1
#
_cell.length_a   1.000
_cell.length_b   1.000
_cell.length_c   1.000
_cell.angle_alpha   90.00
_cell.angle_beta   90.00
_cell.angle_gamma   90.00
#
_symmetry.space_group_name_H-M   'P 1'
#
loop_
_entity.id
_entity.type
_entity.pdbx_description
1 polymer ?
#
loop_
_entity_poly.entity_id
_entity_poly.type
_entity_poly.pdbx_seq_one_letter_code
_entity_poly.pdbx_strand_id
1 'polypeptide(L)'
;MTFRELLDTPFALIQADIARLAGFGAVTLLAAELIVVGVTAAVSGLTDGSDSGTAWAVGVSTLCCAWLVRFLLRGVTVAVGLARTGATPIGLQTALARLGAHAAPLLIFQLLFTLVGVGVLGFGSLLIISFPAALVWLGWLRAKRFVAVPVLFAEGGSHRFAVARAKLLAAGMEWPTTGLWLYQRMLFGLLLAPLLGVVIFVSDVTGTHRWPFIVLLTSAVLLIVAFCEIVEAASRVVCYINLRCRREGFDIAVPATAQTGVRR
;
A
#
# COMPACT_ATOMS: atom_id res chain seq x y z
N MET A 1 4.52 -20.60 7.26
CA MET A 1 3.39 -19.91 7.89
C MET A 1 2.06 -20.44 7.38
N THR A 2 1.07 -20.59 8.25
CA THR A 2 -0.32 -20.87 7.88
C THR A 2 -1.01 -19.63 7.28
N PHE A 3 -2.16 -19.81 6.63
CA PHE A 3 -2.91 -18.67 6.05
C PHE A 3 -3.31 -17.63 7.11
N ARG A 4 -3.69 -18.09 8.31
CA ARG A 4 -4.03 -17.22 9.44
C ARG A 4 -2.82 -16.42 9.93
N GLU A 5 -1.66 -17.05 10.08
CA GLU A 5 -0.43 -16.35 10.46
C GLU A 5 -0.05 -15.27 9.44
N LEU A 6 -0.26 -15.49 8.14
CA LEU A 6 -0.01 -14.49 7.11
C LEU A 6 -0.95 -13.28 7.20
N LEU A 7 -2.12 -13.42 7.84
CA LEU A 7 -3.05 -12.32 8.11
C LEU A 7 -2.71 -11.57 9.41
N ASP A 8 -2.27 -12.28 10.44
CA ASP A 8 -2.02 -11.69 11.77
C ASP A 8 -0.62 -11.04 11.88
N THR A 9 0.41 -11.67 11.29
CA THR A 9 1.81 -11.21 11.39
C THR A 9 2.05 -9.78 10.85
N PRO A 10 1.38 -9.32 9.77
CA PRO A 10 1.49 -7.92 9.35
C PRO A 10 1.09 -6.92 10.44
N PHE A 11 0.09 -7.24 11.27
CA PHE A 11 -0.31 -6.38 12.39
C PHE A 11 0.73 -6.39 13.50
N ALA A 12 1.35 -7.52 13.80
CA ALA A 12 2.47 -7.59 14.75
C ALA A 12 3.65 -6.71 14.30
N LEU A 13 3.96 -6.71 12.99
CA LEU A 13 4.99 -5.86 12.40
C LEU A 13 4.63 -4.36 12.53
N ILE A 14 3.37 -4.00 12.31
CA ILE A 14 2.88 -2.62 12.46
C ILE A 14 2.89 -2.19 13.92
N GLN A 15 2.42 -3.04 14.84
CA GLN A 15 2.36 -2.76 16.27
C GLN A 15 3.75 -2.44 16.86
N ALA A 16 4.78 -3.13 16.39
CA ALA A 16 6.16 -2.91 16.82
C ALA A 16 6.69 -1.48 16.51
N ASP A 17 6.12 -0.82 15.50
CA ASP A 17 6.53 0.51 15.03
C ASP A 17 5.33 1.47 14.91
N ILE A 18 4.25 1.23 15.67
CA ILE A 18 2.95 1.90 15.47
C ILE A 18 3.05 3.42 15.61
N ALA A 19 3.77 3.92 16.62
CA ALA A 19 3.92 5.36 16.84
C ALA A 19 4.59 6.06 15.64
N ARG A 20 5.58 5.40 15.01
CA ARG A 20 6.29 5.95 13.85
C ARG A 20 5.43 5.90 12.61
N LEU A 21 4.79 4.76 12.34
CA LEU A 21 3.93 4.59 11.16
C LEU A 21 2.67 5.46 11.26
N ALA A 22 2.05 5.55 12.44
CA ALA A 22 0.90 6.41 12.68
C ALA A 22 1.29 7.89 12.62
N GLY A 23 2.41 8.30 13.23
CA GLY A 23 2.90 9.67 13.17
C GLY A 23 3.22 10.12 11.75
N PHE A 24 3.96 9.31 11.00
CA PHE A 24 4.25 9.59 9.58
C PHE A 24 2.98 9.58 8.73
N GLY A 25 2.08 8.62 8.98
CA GLY A 25 0.77 8.54 8.35
C GLY A 25 -0.04 9.81 8.56
N ALA A 26 -0.17 10.26 9.81
CA ALA A 26 -0.90 11.47 10.17
C ALA A 26 -0.32 12.72 9.47
N VAL A 27 1.00 12.91 9.49
CA VAL A 27 1.64 14.05 8.80
C VAL A 27 1.40 14.00 7.30
N THR A 28 1.52 12.81 6.69
CA THR A 28 1.28 12.62 5.25
C THR A 28 -0.18 12.88 4.88
N LEU A 29 -1.12 12.43 5.72
CA LEU A 29 -2.56 12.66 5.55
C LEU A 29 -2.92 14.14 5.67
N LEU A 30 -2.41 14.83 6.69
CA LEU A 30 -2.64 16.26 6.88
C LEU A 30 -2.11 17.07 5.69
N ALA A 31 -0.89 16.77 5.22
CA ALA A 31 -0.32 17.42 4.06
C ALA A 31 -1.16 17.17 2.79
N ALA A 32 -1.59 15.93 2.57
CA ALA A 32 -2.45 15.56 1.44
C ALA A 32 -3.81 16.28 1.49
N GLU A 33 -4.45 16.32 2.67
CA GLU A 33 -5.73 16.99 2.86
C GLU A 33 -5.63 18.50 2.62
N LEU A 34 -4.59 19.15 3.13
CA LEU A 34 -4.33 20.57 2.87
C LEU A 34 -4.16 20.86 1.37
N ILE A 35 -3.51 19.97 0.63
CA ILE A 35 -3.38 20.09 -0.83
C ILE A 35 -4.75 19.96 -1.50
N VAL A 36 -5.55 18.95 -1.13
CA VAL A 36 -6.89 18.73 -1.70
C VAL A 36 -7.78 19.96 -1.47
N VAL A 37 -7.84 20.44 -0.23
CA VAL A 37 -8.65 21.62 0.14
C VAL A 37 -8.15 22.87 -0.57
N GLY A 38 -6.83 23.09 -0.60
CA GLY A 38 -6.22 24.25 -1.26
C GLY A 38 -6.49 24.29 -2.76
N VAL A 39 -6.31 23.17 -3.47
CA VAL A 39 -6.63 23.06 -4.91
C VAL A 39 -8.11 23.27 -5.15
N THR A 40 -8.96 22.67 -4.31
CA THR A 40 -10.42 22.81 -4.43
C THR A 40 -10.86 24.25 -4.22
N ALA A 41 -10.32 24.95 -3.23
CA ALA A 41 -10.59 26.36 -2.96
C ALA A 41 -10.14 27.25 -4.12
N ALA A 42 -8.94 27.00 -4.66
CA ALA A 42 -8.43 27.75 -5.81
C ALA A 42 -9.33 27.58 -7.05
N VAL A 43 -9.71 26.35 -7.40
CA VAL A 43 -10.59 26.10 -8.56
C VAL A 43 -11.98 26.68 -8.32
N SER A 44 -12.53 26.53 -7.12
CA SER A 44 -13.82 27.13 -6.75
C SER A 44 -13.79 28.65 -6.92
N GLY A 45 -12.73 29.32 -6.46
CA GLY A 45 -12.56 30.76 -6.64
C GLY A 45 -12.38 31.20 -8.10
N LEU A 46 -11.65 30.42 -8.91
CA LEU A 46 -11.45 30.72 -10.34
C LEU A 46 -12.68 30.45 -11.21
N THR A 47 -13.67 29.72 -10.69
CA THR A 47 -14.88 29.32 -11.42
C THR A 47 -16.15 29.92 -10.81
N ASP A 48 -16.02 31.01 -10.05
CA ASP A 48 -17.12 31.72 -9.37
C ASP A 48 -18.03 30.78 -8.56
N GLY A 49 -17.44 29.76 -7.92
CA GLY A 49 -18.15 28.80 -7.07
C GLY A 49 -18.80 27.62 -7.80
N SER A 50 -18.53 27.44 -9.10
CA SER A 50 -19.08 26.34 -9.91
C SER A 50 -19.04 24.97 -9.21
N ASP A 51 -20.21 24.34 -9.09
CA ASP A 51 -20.34 23.02 -8.47
C ASP A 51 -19.59 21.95 -9.26
N SER A 52 -19.68 21.99 -10.60
CA SER A 52 -18.98 21.05 -11.47
C SER A 52 -17.46 21.21 -11.37
N GLY A 53 -16.97 22.45 -11.40
CA GLY A 53 -15.54 22.74 -11.26
C GLY A 53 -14.99 22.26 -9.92
N THR A 54 -15.75 22.47 -8.84
CA THR A 54 -15.37 22.03 -7.50
C THR A 54 -15.41 20.51 -7.37
N ALA A 55 -16.43 19.83 -7.91
CA ALA A 55 -16.52 18.38 -7.88
C ALA A 55 -15.32 17.72 -8.59
N TRP A 56 -14.95 18.21 -9.78
CA TRP A 56 -13.77 17.74 -10.51
C TRP A 56 -12.48 18.04 -9.75
N ALA A 57 -12.33 19.23 -9.18
CA ALA A 57 -11.16 19.59 -8.40
C ALA A 57 -10.97 18.67 -7.19
N VAL A 58 -12.01 18.45 -6.39
CA VAL A 58 -12.00 17.53 -5.25
C VAL A 58 -11.65 16.13 -5.70
N GLY A 59 -12.35 15.60 -6.72
CA GLY A 59 -12.15 14.24 -7.19
C GLY A 59 -10.73 13.98 -7.69
N VAL A 60 -10.23 14.82 -8.60
CA VAL A 60 -8.90 14.65 -9.20
C VAL A 60 -7.80 14.88 -8.17
N SER A 61 -7.87 15.95 -7.36
CA SER A 61 -6.86 16.23 -6.35
C SER A 61 -6.82 15.13 -5.28
N THR A 62 -7.97 14.60 -4.86
CA THR A 62 -8.04 13.48 -3.89
C THR A 62 -7.43 12.21 -4.48
N LEU A 63 -7.72 11.88 -5.74
CA LEU A 63 -7.13 10.70 -6.40
C LEU A 63 -5.60 10.83 -6.54
N CYS A 64 -5.11 12.01 -6.94
CA CYS A 64 -3.67 12.29 -7.02
C CYS A 64 -3.01 12.20 -5.64
N CYS A 65 -3.60 12.83 -4.62
CA CYS A 65 -3.09 12.80 -3.25
C CYS A 65 -3.11 11.38 -2.68
N ALA A 66 -4.20 10.63 -2.87
CA ALA A 66 -4.28 9.23 -2.49
C ALA A 66 -3.17 8.39 -3.15
N TRP A 67 -2.89 8.63 -4.44
CA TRP A 67 -1.82 7.93 -5.15
C TRP A 67 -0.42 8.25 -4.57
N LEU A 68 -0.16 9.52 -4.22
CA LEU A 68 1.09 9.97 -3.58
C LEU A 68 1.23 9.45 -2.15
N VAL A 69 0.18 9.52 -1.34
CA VAL A 69 0.10 8.95 0.02
C VAL A 69 0.48 7.48 -0.03
N ARG A 70 -0.08 6.72 -0.99
CA ARG A 70 0.25 5.30 -1.16
C ARG A 70 1.71 5.09 -1.51
N PHE A 71 2.28 5.91 -2.38
CA PHE A 71 3.68 5.80 -2.77
C PHE A 71 4.61 6.01 -1.55
N LEU A 72 4.38 7.07 -0.78
CA LEU A 72 5.18 7.41 0.40
C LEU A 72 5.05 6.35 1.50
N LEU A 73 3.82 6.01 1.89
CA LEU A 73 3.57 5.04 2.96
C LEU A 73 4.08 3.65 2.60
N ARG A 74 3.95 3.24 1.35
CA ARG A 74 4.48 1.95 0.88
C ARG A 74 5.98 1.87 1.07
N GLY A 75 6.72 2.87 0.61
CA GLY A 75 8.18 2.86 0.70
C GLY A 75 8.66 2.91 2.15
N VAL A 76 8.10 3.80 2.96
CA VAL A 76 8.46 3.91 4.38
C VAL A 76 8.11 2.64 5.16
N THR A 77 6.89 2.10 4.98
CA THR A 77 6.45 0.89 5.69
C THR A 77 7.29 -0.32 5.30
N VAL A 78 7.63 -0.48 4.01
CA VAL A 78 8.52 -1.57 3.58
C VAL A 78 9.94 -1.39 4.13
N ALA A 79 10.50 -0.19 4.10
CA ALA A 79 11.84 0.07 4.62
C ALA A 79 11.94 -0.19 6.13
N VAL A 80 10.97 0.28 6.91
CA VAL A 80 10.87 0.05 8.36
C VAL A 80 10.62 -1.43 8.66
N GLY A 81 9.69 -2.05 7.94
CA GLY A 81 9.37 -3.47 8.12
C GLY A 81 10.56 -4.39 7.87
N LEU A 82 11.30 -4.18 6.77
CA LEU A 82 12.51 -4.95 6.47
C LEU A 82 13.59 -4.76 7.53
N ALA A 83 13.85 -3.51 7.92
CA ALA A 83 14.81 -3.17 8.97
C ALA A 83 14.47 -3.86 10.31
N ARG A 84 13.19 -3.88 10.67
CA ARG A 84 12.70 -4.57 11.87
C ARG A 84 12.92 -6.08 11.80
N THR A 85 12.61 -6.71 10.67
CA THR A 85 12.82 -8.16 10.48
C THR A 85 14.30 -8.55 10.52
N GLY A 86 15.19 -7.66 10.09
CA GLY A 86 16.64 -7.83 10.17
C GLY A 86 17.26 -7.39 11.51
N ALA A 87 16.46 -7.22 12.57
CA ALA A 87 16.90 -6.76 13.90
C ALA A 87 17.72 -5.45 13.90
N THR A 88 17.53 -4.59 12.90
CA THR A 88 18.25 -3.32 12.71
C THR A 88 17.25 -2.18 12.56
N PRO A 89 16.43 -1.87 13.59
CA PRO A 89 15.36 -0.90 13.47
C PRO A 89 15.91 0.49 13.08
N ILE A 90 15.32 1.09 12.05
CA ILE A 90 15.75 2.37 11.51
C ILE A 90 14.83 3.51 11.91
N GLY A 91 15.37 4.73 11.94
CA GLY A 91 14.59 5.96 12.10
C GLY A 91 13.86 6.37 10.82
N LEU A 92 12.93 7.33 10.96
CA LEU A 92 12.12 7.85 9.85
C LEU A 92 12.98 8.53 8.79
N GLN A 93 13.99 9.31 9.20
CA GLN A 93 14.95 9.94 8.28
C GLN A 93 15.67 8.90 7.42
N THR A 94 16.15 7.81 8.02
CA THR A 94 16.78 6.70 7.29
C THR A 94 15.80 5.99 6.37
N ALA A 95 14.55 5.80 6.79
CA ALA A 95 13.51 5.20 5.96
C ALA A 95 13.21 6.08 4.72
N LEU A 96 13.13 7.40 4.89
CA LEU A 96 12.97 8.35 3.79
C LEU A 96 14.19 8.38 2.86
N ALA A 97 15.41 8.32 3.41
CA ALA A 97 16.62 8.23 2.59
C ALA A 97 16.63 6.94 1.74
N ARG A 98 16.23 5.80 2.32
CA ARG A 98 16.09 4.52 1.60
C ARG A 98 15.00 4.57 0.53
N LEU A 99 13.87 5.20 0.84
CA LEU A 99 12.81 5.47 -0.15
C LEU A 99 13.35 6.33 -1.29
N GLY A 100 14.08 7.41 -1.00
CA GLY A 100 14.70 8.28 -1.99
C GLY A 100 15.64 7.51 -2.92
N ALA A 101 16.50 6.65 -2.36
CA ALA A 101 17.42 5.80 -3.13
C ALA A 101 16.69 4.83 -4.09
N HIS A 102 15.44 4.45 -3.80
CA HIS A 102 14.64 3.52 -4.60
C HIS A 102 13.41 4.20 -5.24
N ALA A 103 13.37 5.54 -5.27
CA ALA A 103 12.17 6.28 -5.66
C ALA A 103 11.77 5.99 -7.10
N ALA A 104 12.72 6.04 -8.03
CA ALA A 104 12.47 5.80 -9.46
C ALA A 104 11.93 4.38 -9.76
N PRO A 105 12.58 3.28 -9.33
CA PRO A 105 12.04 1.94 -9.57
C PRO A 105 10.72 1.68 -8.81
N LEU A 106 10.53 2.28 -7.64
CA LEU A 106 9.25 2.23 -6.91
C LEU A 106 8.15 2.98 -7.67
N LEU A 107 8.48 4.12 -8.28
CA LEU A 107 7.53 4.94 -9.05
C LEU A 107 7.06 4.18 -10.29
N ILE A 108 7.99 3.55 -11.02
CA ILE A 108 7.67 2.68 -12.15
C ILE A 108 6.77 1.54 -11.70
N PHE A 109 7.08 0.90 -10.57
CA PHE A 109 6.22 -0.15 -10.00
C PHE A 109 4.82 0.38 -9.70
N GLN A 110 4.71 1.52 -9.02
CA GLN A 110 3.44 2.15 -8.64
C GLN A 110 2.60 2.51 -9.87
N LEU A 111 3.21 3.12 -10.90
CA LEU A 111 2.54 3.47 -12.15
C LEU A 111 1.99 2.24 -12.85
N LEU A 112 2.83 1.22 -13.07
CA LEU A 112 2.39 -0.02 -13.71
C LEU A 112 1.35 -0.77 -12.88
N PHE A 113 1.47 -0.76 -11.55
CA PHE A 113 0.50 -1.38 -10.65
C PHE A 113 -0.87 -0.69 -10.73
N THR A 114 -0.90 0.64 -10.82
CA THR A 114 -2.12 1.43 -11.00
C THR A 114 -2.70 1.21 -12.39
N LEU A 115 -1.89 1.31 -13.46
CA LEU A 115 -2.35 1.12 -14.84
C LEU A 115 -2.94 -0.28 -15.08
N VAL A 116 -2.30 -1.33 -14.57
CA VAL A 116 -2.85 -2.70 -14.65
C VAL A 116 -4.15 -2.81 -13.86
N GLY A 117 -4.22 -2.19 -12.67
CA GLY A 117 -5.45 -2.17 -11.88
C GLY A 117 -6.61 -1.49 -12.61
N VAL A 118 -6.37 -0.29 -13.15
CA VAL A 118 -7.37 0.48 -13.90
C VAL A 118 -7.76 -0.24 -15.19
N GLY A 119 -6.80 -0.80 -15.94
CA GLY A 119 -7.08 -1.50 -17.19
C GLY A 119 -7.90 -2.78 -16.97
N VAL A 120 -7.51 -3.61 -16.00
CA VAL A 120 -8.23 -4.87 -15.70
C VAL A 120 -9.61 -4.59 -15.14
N LEU A 121 -9.76 -3.64 -14.21
CA LEU A 121 -11.06 -3.33 -13.62
C LEU A 121 -11.95 -2.56 -14.59
N GLY A 122 -11.40 -1.65 -15.40
CA GLY A 122 -12.16 -0.91 -16.41
C GLY A 122 -12.72 -1.82 -17.50
N PHE A 123 -11.93 -2.80 -17.96
CA PHE A 123 -12.43 -3.82 -18.89
C PHE A 123 -13.41 -4.78 -18.19
N GLY A 124 -13.10 -5.17 -16.95
CA GLY A 124 -13.93 -6.06 -16.14
C GLY A 124 -15.25 -5.44 -15.67
N SER A 125 -15.39 -4.11 -15.66
CA SER A 125 -16.61 -3.41 -15.28
C SER A 125 -17.58 -3.18 -16.43
N LEU A 126 -17.20 -3.51 -17.69
CA LEU A 126 -18.09 -3.38 -18.84
C LEU A 126 -19.35 -4.24 -18.71
N LEU A 127 -19.24 -5.39 -18.04
CA LEU A 127 -20.37 -6.22 -17.62
C LEU A 127 -20.29 -6.36 -16.09
N ILE A 128 -21.34 -5.97 -15.36
CA ILE A 128 -21.37 -6.06 -13.89
C ILE A 128 -21.06 -7.51 -13.42
N ILE A 129 -21.52 -8.50 -14.18
CA ILE A 129 -21.32 -9.92 -13.88
C ILE A 129 -19.85 -10.37 -14.00
N SER A 130 -19.04 -9.71 -14.85
CA SER A 130 -17.62 -10.07 -14.99
C SER A 130 -16.71 -9.39 -13.95
N PHE A 131 -17.23 -8.45 -13.17
CA PHE A 131 -16.45 -7.72 -12.17
C PHE A 131 -15.80 -8.62 -11.10
N PRO A 132 -16.49 -9.62 -10.50
CA PRO A 132 -15.86 -10.54 -9.55
C PRO A 132 -14.73 -11.36 -10.19
N ALA A 133 -14.91 -11.81 -11.43
CA ALA A 133 -13.87 -12.55 -12.16
C ALA A 133 -12.65 -11.64 -12.46
N ALA A 134 -12.89 -10.37 -12.80
CA ALA A 134 -11.84 -9.38 -12.99
C ALA A 134 -11.06 -9.08 -11.71
N LEU A 135 -11.73 -9.06 -10.53
CA LEU A 135 -11.07 -8.94 -9.24
C LEU A 135 -10.17 -10.13 -8.94
N VAL A 136 -10.63 -11.36 -9.20
CA VAL A 136 -9.82 -12.57 -9.03
C VAL A 136 -8.62 -12.55 -9.98
N TRP A 137 -8.84 -12.17 -11.24
CA TRP A 137 -7.77 -12.06 -12.24
C TRP A 137 -6.73 -11.00 -11.84
N LEU A 138 -7.18 -9.83 -11.38
CA LEU A 138 -6.29 -8.79 -10.87
C LEU A 138 -5.51 -9.27 -9.64
N GLY A 139 -6.17 -9.97 -8.72
CA GLY A 139 -5.55 -10.56 -7.55
C GLY A 139 -4.42 -11.51 -7.94
N TRP A 140 -4.65 -12.37 -8.93
CA TRP A 140 -3.65 -13.30 -9.46
C TRP A 140 -2.47 -12.58 -10.12
N LEU A 141 -2.73 -11.53 -10.92
CA LEU A 141 -1.67 -10.71 -11.51
C LEU A 141 -0.83 -10.00 -10.45
N ARG A 142 -1.47 -9.53 -9.37
CA ARG A 142 -0.79 -8.87 -8.24
C ARG A 142 -0.02 -9.84 -7.37
N ALA A 143 -0.54 -11.05 -7.15
CA ALA A 143 0.12 -12.10 -6.38
C ALA A 143 1.52 -12.41 -6.93
N LYS A 144 1.66 -12.53 -8.26
CA LYS A 144 2.95 -12.77 -8.94
C LYS A 144 4.01 -11.69 -8.71
N ARG A 145 3.60 -10.49 -8.30
CA ARG A 145 4.47 -9.33 -8.09
C ARG A 145 4.38 -8.78 -6.68
N PHE A 146 3.72 -9.51 -5.77
CA PHE A 146 3.33 -9.00 -4.47
C PHE A 146 4.55 -8.57 -3.65
N VAL A 147 5.62 -9.38 -3.69
CA VAL A 147 6.85 -9.14 -2.94
C VAL A 147 7.89 -8.30 -3.70
N ALA A 148 7.56 -7.74 -4.86
CA ALA A 148 8.51 -6.99 -5.67
C ALA A 148 9.06 -5.73 -4.96
N VAL A 149 8.24 -5.07 -4.13
CA VAL A 149 8.68 -3.88 -3.39
C VAL A 149 9.66 -4.23 -2.27
N PRO A 150 9.39 -5.24 -1.40
CA PRO A 150 10.40 -5.75 -0.49
C PRO A 150 11.69 -6.19 -1.17
N VAL A 151 11.61 -6.90 -2.30
CA VAL A 151 12.80 -7.30 -3.09
C VAL A 151 13.59 -6.06 -3.53
N LEU A 152 12.90 -5.04 -4.04
CA LEU A 152 13.55 -3.80 -4.49
C LEU A 152 14.37 -3.14 -3.36
N PHE A 153 13.85 -3.13 -2.13
CA PHE A 153 14.52 -2.51 -0.99
C PHE A 153 15.57 -3.40 -0.32
N ALA A 154 15.36 -4.73 -0.31
CA ALA A 154 16.23 -5.68 0.37
C ALA A 154 17.40 -6.17 -0.49
N GLU A 155 17.14 -6.40 -1.78
CA GLU A 155 18.11 -6.95 -2.73
C GLU A 155 18.65 -5.89 -3.70
N GLY A 156 18.00 -4.72 -3.76
CA GLY A 156 18.40 -3.62 -4.62
C GLY A 156 18.13 -3.88 -6.12
N GLY A 157 18.49 -2.90 -6.94
CA GLY A 157 18.48 -3.01 -8.40
C GLY A 157 17.27 -2.37 -9.09
N SER A 158 17.04 -2.76 -10.34
CA SER A 158 16.01 -2.16 -11.19
C SER A 158 14.63 -2.78 -10.95
N HIS A 159 13.58 -2.06 -11.38
CA HIS A 159 12.20 -2.59 -11.37
C HIS A 159 12.08 -3.96 -12.04
N ARG A 160 12.76 -4.16 -13.19
CA ARG A 160 12.72 -5.41 -13.95
C ARG A 160 13.30 -6.57 -13.15
N PHE A 161 14.43 -6.34 -12.49
CA PHE A 161 15.04 -7.33 -11.61
C PHE A 161 14.10 -7.71 -10.47
N ALA A 162 13.57 -6.71 -9.75
CA ALA A 162 12.69 -6.94 -8.61
C ALA A 162 11.42 -7.72 -8.98
N VAL A 163 10.82 -7.45 -10.14
CA VAL A 163 9.65 -8.19 -10.64
C VAL A 163 10.01 -9.62 -11.05
N ALA A 164 11.14 -9.82 -11.74
CA ALA A 164 11.57 -11.16 -12.12
C ALA A 164 11.83 -12.02 -10.88
N ARG A 165 12.53 -11.46 -9.90
CA ARG A 165 12.81 -12.08 -8.61
C ARG A 165 11.55 -12.37 -7.80
N ALA A 166 10.60 -11.43 -7.77
CA ALA A 166 9.31 -11.66 -7.11
C ALA A 166 8.51 -12.81 -7.74
N LYS A 167 8.53 -12.94 -9.07
CA LYS A 167 7.89 -14.07 -9.77
C LYS A 167 8.57 -15.39 -9.43
N LEU A 168 9.91 -15.40 -9.36
CA LEU A 168 10.65 -16.58 -8.92
C LEU A 168 10.24 -16.95 -7.50
N LEU A 169 10.21 -16.01 -6.56
CA LEU A 169 9.83 -16.30 -5.17
C LEU A 169 8.38 -16.77 -5.04
N ALA A 170 7.46 -16.17 -5.81
CA ALA A 170 6.02 -16.45 -5.73
C ALA A 170 5.58 -17.71 -6.48
N ALA A 171 6.45 -18.34 -7.29
CA ALA A 171 6.05 -19.50 -8.08
C ALA A 171 5.58 -20.66 -7.19
N GLY A 172 4.44 -21.27 -7.53
CA GLY A 172 3.78 -22.30 -6.71
C GLY A 172 3.01 -21.75 -5.51
N MET A 173 3.00 -20.43 -5.31
CA MET A 173 2.31 -19.73 -4.22
C MET A 173 1.41 -18.60 -4.71
N GLU A 174 1.11 -18.55 -6.00
CA GLU A 174 0.30 -17.51 -6.62
C GLU A 174 -1.13 -17.52 -6.07
N TRP A 175 -1.77 -18.68 -6.00
CA TRP A 175 -3.16 -18.80 -5.54
C TRP A 175 -3.34 -18.50 -4.04
N PRO A 176 -2.51 -19.04 -3.13
CA PRO A 176 -2.58 -18.65 -1.72
C PRO A 176 -2.36 -17.14 -1.51
N THR A 177 -1.40 -16.54 -2.25
CA THR A 177 -1.15 -15.10 -2.18
C THR A 177 -2.31 -14.29 -2.78
N THR A 178 -2.97 -14.82 -3.82
CA THR A 178 -4.20 -14.24 -4.40
C THR A 178 -5.33 -14.25 -3.39
N GLY A 179 -5.54 -15.37 -2.70
CA GLY A 179 -6.54 -15.50 -1.64
C GLY A 179 -6.28 -14.55 -0.48
N LEU A 180 -5.01 -14.41 -0.07
CA LEU A 180 -4.61 -13.44 0.95
C LEU A 180 -4.96 -12.01 0.52
N TRP A 181 -4.61 -11.65 -0.71
CA TRP A 181 -4.89 -10.33 -1.26
C TRP A 181 -6.41 -10.05 -1.34
N LEU A 182 -7.20 -11.03 -1.80
CA LEU A 182 -8.66 -10.90 -1.86
C LEU A 182 -9.27 -10.76 -0.46
N TYR A 183 -8.84 -11.58 0.49
CA TYR A 183 -9.33 -11.52 1.87
C TYR A 183 -9.04 -10.16 2.50
N GLN A 184 -7.83 -9.61 2.31
CA GLN A 184 -7.50 -8.26 2.75
C GLN A 184 -8.42 -7.21 2.13
N ARG A 185 -8.74 -7.31 0.83
CA ARG A 185 -9.67 -6.37 0.19
C ARG A 185 -11.08 -6.47 0.75
N MET A 186 -11.56 -7.67 1.08
CA MET A 186 -12.86 -7.85 1.72
C MET A 186 -12.89 -7.24 3.13
N LEU A 187 -11.83 -7.44 3.92
CA LEU A 187 -11.69 -6.81 5.23
C LEU A 187 -11.66 -5.27 5.14
N PHE A 188 -10.92 -4.72 4.18
CA PHE A 188 -10.89 -3.26 3.95
C PHE A 188 -12.24 -2.73 3.46
N GLY A 189 -12.95 -3.50 2.64
CA GLY A 189 -14.32 -3.19 2.22
C GLY A 189 -15.28 -3.16 3.42
N LEU A 190 -15.13 -4.08 4.37
CA LEU A 190 -15.92 -4.08 5.60
C LEU A 190 -15.62 -2.85 6.47
N LEU A 191 -14.36 -2.39 6.53
CA LEU A 191 -13.96 -1.19 7.26
C LEU A 191 -14.52 0.11 6.66
N LEU A 192 -14.83 0.12 5.36
CA LEU A 192 -15.40 1.28 4.69
C LEU A 192 -16.79 1.63 5.26
N ALA A 193 -17.63 0.64 5.57
CA ALA A 193 -18.99 0.85 6.06
C ALA A 193 -19.06 1.67 7.37
N PRO A 194 -18.36 1.31 8.47
CA PRO A 194 -18.39 2.11 9.69
C PRO A 194 -17.78 3.50 9.49
N LEU A 195 -16.75 3.63 8.64
CA LEU A 195 -16.16 4.96 8.40
C LEU A 195 -17.10 5.89 7.65
N LEU A 196 -17.81 5.38 6.62
CA LEU A 196 -18.86 6.14 5.96
C LEU A 196 -19.99 6.49 6.93
N GLY A 197 -20.33 5.59 7.86
CA GLY A 197 -21.27 5.87 8.95
C GLY A 197 -20.85 7.06 9.81
N VAL A 198 -19.57 7.15 10.19
CA VAL A 198 -19.03 8.30 10.94
C VAL A 198 -19.11 9.59 10.12
N VAL A 199 -18.77 9.54 8.83
CA VAL A 199 -18.86 10.71 7.95
C VAL A 199 -20.29 11.24 7.88
N ILE A 200 -21.26 10.34 7.65
CA ILE A 200 -22.68 10.72 7.57
C ILE A 200 -23.17 11.26 8.92
N PHE A 201 -22.87 10.56 10.02
CA PHE A 201 -23.28 10.98 11.36
C PHE A 201 -22.74 12.37 11.75
N VAL A 202 -21.45 12.62 11.51
CA VAL A 202 -20.86 13.94 11.80
C VAL A 202 -21.49 15.00 10.90
N SER A 203 -21.74 14.70 9.63
CA SER A 203 -22.38 15.64 8.71
C SER A 203 -23.81 16.02 9.13
N ASP A 204 -24.56 15.07 9.71
CA ASP A 204 -25.91 15.31 10.24
C ASP A 204 -25.88 16.23 11.48
N VAL A 205 -24.86 16.08 12.34
CA VAL A 205 -24.71 16.87 13.57
C VAL A 205 -24.19 18.28 13.30
N THR A 206 -23.21 18.44 12.40
CA THR A 206 -22.56 19.73 12.14
C THR A 206 -23.29 20.61 11.12
N GLY A 207 -24.34 20.08 10.48
CA GLY A 207 -25.02 20.70 9.36
C GLY A 207 -24.33 20.44 8.02
N THR A 208 -25.12 20.36 6.94
CA THR A 208 -24.68 20.06 5.57
C THR A 208 -24.11 21.29 4.85
N HIS A 209 -23.03 21.85 5.37
CA HIS A 209 -22.25 22.85 4.65
C HIS A 209 -21.29 22.17 3.66
N ARG A 210 -21.26 22.67 2.42
CA ARG A 210 -20.46 22.14 1.30
C ARG A 210 -18.99 21.90 1.68
N TRP A 211 -18.36 22.86 2.36
CA TRP A 211 -16.93 22.79 2.71
C TRP A 211 -16.61 21.77 3.81
N PRO A 212 -17.27 21.78 4.99
CA PRO A 212 -17.07 20.74 6.01
C PRO A 212 -17.31 19.33 5.49
N PHE A 213 -18.34 19.13 4.65
CA PHE A 213 -18.63 17.82 4.08
C PHE A 213 -17.51 17.35 3.13
N ILE A 214 -17.01 18.24 2.26
CA ILE A 214 -15.86 17.93 1.37
C ILE A 214 -14.67 17.48 2.21
N VAL A 215 -14.24 18.29 3.19
CA VAL A 215 -13.08 18.00 4.05
C VAL A 215 -13.24 16.68 4.78
N LEU A 216 -14.43 16.43 5.34
CA LEU A 216 -14.71 15.20 6.08
C LEU A 216 -14.65 13.97 5.18
N LEU A 217 -15.23 14.05 3.98
CA LEU A 217 -15.24 12.97 3.01
C LEU A 217 -13.82 12.68 2.46
N THR A 218 -13.07 13.72 2.08
CA THR A 218 -11.70 13.57 1.56
C THR A 218 -10.76 13.03 2.62
N SER A 219 -10.86 13.53 3.85
CA SER A 219 -10.11 13.02 5.01
C SER A 219 -10.41 11.53 5.26
N ALA A 220 -11.69 11.12 5.22
CA ALA A 220 -12.07 9.72 5.41
C ALA A 220 -11.50 8.82 4.29
N VAL A 221 -11.61 9.24 3.03
CA VAL A 221 -11.04 8.50 1.89
C VAL A 221 -9.53 8.36 2.03
N LEU A 222 -8.82 9.46 2.31
CA LEU A 222 -7.36 9.43 2.47
C LEU A 222 -6.95 8.56 3.67
N LEU A 223 -7.67 8.61 4.78
CA LEU A 223 -7.42 7.76 5.95
C LEU A 223 -7.52 6.26 5.61
N ILE A 224 -8.57 5.85 4.88
CA ILE A 224 -8.71 4.46 4.41
C ILE A 224 -7.53 4.09 3.53
N VAL A 225 -7.19 4.95 2.58
CA VAL A 225 -6.09 4.72 1.66
C VAL A 225 -4.78 4.53 2.42
N ALA A 226 -4.49 5.37 3.41
CA ALA A 226 -3.29 5.28 4.22
C ALA A 226 -3.26 3.98 5.05
N PHE A 227 -4.34 3.67 5.77
CA PHE A 227 -4.45 2.45 6.55
C PHE A 227 -4.26 1.20 5.69
N CYS A 228 -4.99 1.11 4.56
CA CYS A 228 -4.91 -0.01 3.64
C CYS A 228 -3.49 -0.19 3.09
N GLU A 229 -2.80 0.91 2.75
CA GLU A 229 -1.46 0.81 2.20
C GLU A 229 -0.43 0.39 3.25
N ILE A 230 -0.55 0.84 4.50
CA ILE A 230 0.34 0.39 5.59
C ILE A 230 0.17 -1.12 5.81
N VAL A 231 -1.08 -1.60 5.92
CA VAL A 231 -1.37 -3.03 6.09
C VAL A 231 -0.88 -3.84 4.89
N GLU A 232 -1.17 -3.39 3.67
CA GLU A 232 -0.72 -4.08 2.45
C GLU A 232 0.81 -4.10 2.36
N ALA A 233 1.49 -3.00 2.67
CA ALA A 233 2.95 -2.90 2.64
C ALA A 233 3.61 -3.83 3.68
N ALA A 234 3.11 -3.87 4.92
CA ALA A 234 3.53 -4.82 5.94
C ALA A 234 3.31 -6.27 5.48
N SER A 235 2.16 -6.55 4.87
CA SER A 235 1.86 -7.87 4.31
C SER A 235 2.85 -8.30 3.24
N ARG A 236 3.27 -7.37 2.37
CA ARG A 236 4.31 -7.66 1.37
C ARG A 236 5.63 -8.05 2.04
N VAL A 237 6.04 -7.36 3.11
CA VAL A 237 7.27 -7.71 3.86
C VAL A 237 7.16 -9.10 4.47
N VAL A 238 6.05 -9.43 5.15
CA VAL A 238 5.84 -10.76 5.74
C VAL A 238 5.85 -11.85 4.66
N CYS A 239 5.15 -11.64 3.55
CA CYS A 239 5.17 -12.58 2.42
C CYS A 239 6.57 -12.73 1.83
N TYR A 240 7.35 -11.65 1.73
CA TYR A 240 8.73 -11.70 1.25
C TYR A 240 9.60 -12.62 2.11
N ILE A 241 9.57 -12.42 3.44
CA ILE A 241 10.32 -13.26 4.38
C ILE A 241 9.85 -14.71 4.30
N ASN A 242 8.55 -14.97 4.36
CA ASN A 242 8.00 -16.34 4.28
C ASN A 242 8.38 -17.05 2.97
N LEU A 243 8.35 -16.35 1.83
CA LEU A 243 8.75 -16.96 0.55
C LEU A 243 10.26 -17.25 0.50
N ARG A 244 11.10 -16.37 1.05
CA ARG A 244 12.56 -16.62 1.14
C ARG A 244 12.89 -17.77 2.08
N CYS A 245 12.27 -17.86 3.26
CA CYS A 245 12.44 -19.00 4.16
C CYS A 245 12.08 -20.31 3.45
N ARG A 246 10.93 -20.34 2.75
CA ARG A 246 10.46 -21.57 2.09
C ARG A 246 11.27 -22.00 0.87
N ARG A 247 11.78 -21.06 0.07
CA ARG A 247 12.52 -21.39 -1.15
C ARG A 247 14.03 -21.47 -0.96
N GLU A 248 14.57 -20.69 -0.05
CA GLU A 248 16.01 -20.45 0.06
C GLU A 248 16.56 -20.84 1.43
N GLY A 249 15.70 -21.28 2.36
CA GLY A 249 16.12 -21.59 3.74
C GLY A 249 16.68 -20.36 4.45
N PHE A 250 16.12 -19.17 4.18
CA PHE A 250 16.62 -17.90 4.70
C PHE A 250 16.69 -17.81 6.24
N ASP A 251 15.94 -18.66 6.95
CA ASP A 251 15.94 -18.82 8.41
C ASP A 251 16.99 -19.82 8.93
N ILE A 252 17.65 -20.57 8.05
CA ILE A 252 18.66 -21.56 8.44
C ILE A 252 19.99 -20.84 8.68
N ALA A 253 20.37 -20.69 9.95
CA ALA A 253 21.69 -20.23 10.32
C ALA A 253 22.73 -21.31 9.95
N VAL A 254 23.58 -21.04 8.96
CA VAL A 254 24.70 -21.92 8.63
C VAL A 254 25.84 -21.64 9.63
N PRO A 255 26.25 -22.62 10.47
CA PRO A 255 27.34 -22.44 11.41
C PRO A 255 28.65 -22.11 10.68
N ALA A 256 29.38 -21.09 11.15
CA ALA A 256 30.61 -20.60 10.51
C ALA A 256 31.70 -21.69 10.33
N THR A 257 31.66 -22.75 11.14
CA THR A 257 32.60 -23.89 11.06
C THR A 257 32.48 -24.71 9.78
N ALA A 258 31.36 -24.63 9.05
CA ALA A 258 31.19 -25.30 7.76
C ALA A 258 31.97 -24.62 6.62
N GLN A 259 32.38 -23.35 6.77
CA GLN A 259 33.08 -22.60 5.72
C GLN A 259 34.60 -22.77 5.74
N THR A 260 35.19 -23.22 6.84
CA THR A 260 36.63 -23.48 6.96
C THR A 260 37.09 -24.81 6.36
N GLY A 261 36.18 -25.66 5.87
CA GLY A 261 36.49 -26.99 5.33
C GLY A 261 36.87 -27.05 3.84
N VAL A 262 36.76 -25.95 3.09
CA VAL A 262 36.97 -25.92 1.62
C VAL A 262 38.14 -25.01 1.22
N ARG A 263 39.25 -25.13 1.95
CA ARG A 263 40.58 -24.73 1.47
C ARG A 263 41.54 -25.89 1.69
N ARG A 264 41.59 -26.79 0.71
CA ARG A 264 42.75 -27.63 0.43
C ARG A 264 43.17 -27.36 -1.00
#